data_AF-A0AAV2SCW9-F1
#
_entry.id   AF-A0AAV2SCW9-F1
#
_cell.length_a   1.000
_cell.length_b   1.000
_cell.length_c   1.000
_cell.angle_alpha   90.00
_cell.angle_beta   90.00
_cell.angle_gamma   90.00
#
_symmetry.space_group_name_H-M   'P 1'
#
loop_
_entity.id
_entity.type
_entity.pdbx_description
1 polymer ?
#
loop_
_entity_poly.entity_id
_entity_poly.type
_entity_poly.pdbx_seq_one_letter_code
_entity_poly.pdbx_strand_id
1 'polypeptide(L)'
;MRKSMDEGKIPDIFKLAYVAPIHKGGSKLKPEQYRPVSLTSHIMKVFERVLKVNIMEHLVTQKLINPGQHGFVPGRSTQTQLLQHYCDVYEALAEGIRIDTVYLDFAKAFDKVNHSILLKKIAKHKIKGKV
;
A
#
# COMPACT_ATOMS: atom_id res chain seq x y z
N MET A 1 17.41 -10.13 -12.91
CA MET A 1 16.99 -9.46 -11.67
C MET A 1 18.09 -9.38 -10.61
N ARG A 2 18.87 -10.44 -10.34
CA ARG A 2 19.99 -10.38 -9.38
C ARG A 2 20.99 -9.26 -9.69
N LYS A 3 21.47 -9.20 -10.95
CA LYS A 3 22.27 -8.08 -11.47
C LYS A 3 21.64 -6.70 -11.20
N SER A 4 20.32 -6.56 -11.41
CA SER A 4 19.61 -5.30 -11.12
C SER A 4 19.59 -4.93 -9.65
N MET A 5 19.52 -5.91 -8.73
CA MET A 5 19.65 -5.66 -7.29
C MET A 5 21.08 -5.28 -6.89
N ASP A 6 22.06 -5.95 -7.49
CA ASP A 6 23.49 -5.75 -7.19
C ASP A 6 24.01 -4.43 -7.76
N GLU A 7 23.42 -3.93 -8.85
CA GLU A 7 23.78 -2.67 -9.50
C GLU A 7 22.84 -1.51 -9.15
N GLY A 8 21.68 -1.78 -8.55
CA GLY A 8 20.61 -0.79 -8.34
C GLY A 8 19.95 -0.32 -9.63
N LYS A 9 20.18 -0.99 -10.76
CA LYS A 9 19.71 -0.55 -12.09
C LYS A 9 18.70 -1.51 -12.69
N ILE A 10 17.51 -0.97 -12.98
CA ILE A 10 16.47 -1.66 -13.75
C ILE A 10 16.58 -1.22 -15.23
N PRO A 11 16.60 -2.16 -16.20
CA PRO A 11 16.53 -1.83 -17.62
C PRO A 11 15.34 -0.94 -17.97
N ASP A 12 15.52 0.02 -18.88
CA ASP A 12 14.48 1.01 -19.19
C ASP A 12 13.23 0.39 -19.81
N ILE A 13 13.38 -0.68 -20.60
CA ILE A 13 12.25 -1.44 -21.14
C ILE A 13 11.30 -1.97 -20.05
N PHE A 14 11.82 -2.23 -18.85
CA PHE A 14 11.05 -2.72 -17.72
C PHE A 14 10.41 -1.60 -16.91
N LYS A 15 10.83 -0.35 -17.08
CA LYS A 15 10.19 0.83 -16.46
C LYS A 15 8.97 1.30 -17.24
N LEU A 16 8.80 0.86 -18.48
CA LEU A 16 7.63 1.19 -19.30
C LEU A 16 6.36 0.53 -18.73
N ALA A 17 5.27 1.28 -18.75
CA ALA A 17 3.95 0.80 -18.35
C ALA A 17 2.88 1.27 -19.32
N TYR A 18 1.94 0.37 -19.64
CA TYR A 18 0.75 0.73 -20.40
C TYR A 18 -0.33 1.23 -19.44
N VAL A 19 -0.74 2.49 -19.59
CA VAL A 19 -1.73 3.11 -18.69
C VAL A 19 -3.13 2.91 -19.26
N ALA A 20 -3.92 2.06 -18.61
CA ALA A 20 -5.31 1.79 -18.98
C ALA A 20 -6.26 2.58 -18.06
N PRO A 21 -7.15 3.44 -18.59
CA PRO A 21 -8.15 4.13 -17.79
C PRO A 21 -9.32 3.19 -17.46
N ILE A 22 -9.51 2.87 -16.17
CA ILE A 22 -10.63 2.05 -15.69
C ILE A 22 -11.73 2.95 -15.11
N HIS A 23 -12.93 2.84 -15.65
CA HIS A 23 -14.09 3.61 -15.20
C HIS A 23 -14.54 3.17 -13.79
N LYS A 24 -14.66 4.12 -12.85
CA LYS A 24 -15.13 3.89 -11.47
C LYS A 24 -16.66 3.79 -11.34
N GLY A 25 -17.40 4.32 -12.31
CA GLY A 25 -18.85 4.56 -12.21
C GLY A 25 -19.20 6.02 -12.50
N GLY A 26 -20.49 6.34 -12.60
CA GLY A 26 -20.93 7.69 -12.94
C GLY A 26 -20.85 8.02 -14.44
N SER A 27 -20.66 9.29 -14.77
CA SER A 27 -20.65 9.77 -16.16
C SER A 27 -19.33 9.48 -16.87
N LYS A 28 -19.42 8.80 -18.02
CA LYS A 28 -18.27 8.49 -18.91
C LYS A 28 -17.63 9.72 -19.56
N LEU A 29 -18.30 10.88 -19.50
CA LEU A 29 -17.79 12.12 -20.08
C LEU A 29 -16.80 12.86 -19.16
N LYS A 30 -16.69 12.45 -17.89
CA LYS A 30 -15.83 13.11 -16.90
C LYS A 30 -14.53 12.32 -16.68
N PRO A 31 -13.35 12.89 -16.97
CA PRO A 31 -12.07 12.24 -16.73
C PRO A 31 -11.83 11.83 -15.27
N GLU A 32 -12.40 12.56 -14.30
CA GLU A 32 -12.21 12.23 -12.87
C GLU A 32 -12.79 10.87 -12.46
N GLN A 33 -13.74 10.35 -13.26
CA GLN A 33 -14.38 9.06 -13.04
C GLN A 33 -13.54 7.88 -13.55
N TYR A 34 -12.35 8.13 -14.07
CA TYR A 34 -11.42 7.10 -14.51
C TYR A 34 -10.23 6.96 -13.54
N ARG A 35 -9.85 5.73 -13.23
CA ARG A 35 -8.59 5.38 -12.55
C ARG A 35 -7.55 5.03 -13.60
N PRO A 36 -6.43 5.74 -13.71
CA PRO A 36 -5.32 5.24 -14.49
C PRO A 36 -4.73 4.01 -13.79
N VAL A 37 -4.67 2.89 -14.49
CA VAL A 37 -4.00 1.66 -14.02
C VAL A 37 -2.79 1.38 -14.89
N SER A 38 -1.62 1.44 -14.28
CA SER A 38 -0.34 1.16 -14.94
C SER A 38 -0.11 -0.35 -15.03
N LEU A 39 -0.20 -0.91 -16.23
CA LEU A 39 0.15 -2.30 -16.52
C LEU A 39 1.64 -2.38 -16.83
N THR A 40 2.42 -2.76 -15.82
CA THR A 40 3.86 -3.01 -15.94
C THR A 40 4.16 -4.38 -16.57
N SER A 41 5.41 -4.56 -17.02
CA SER A 41 5.90 -5.85 -17.54
C SER A 41 5.66 -7.00 -16.56
N HIS A 42 5.30 -8.18 -17.06
CA HIS A 42 5.12 -9.40 -16.27
C HIS A 42 6.38 -9.75 -15.47
N ILE A 43 7.56 -9.55 -16.06
CA ILE A 43 8.85 -9.78 -15.40
C ILE A 43 9.01 -8.84 -14.20
N MET A 44 8.60 -7.57 -14.34
CA MET A 44 8.64 -6.62 -13.23
C MET A 44 7.66 -6.96 -12.12
N LYS A 45 6.44 -7.39 -12.45
CA LYS A 45 5.45 -7.81 -11.45
C LYS A 45 5.96 -8.98 -10.60
N VAL A 46 6.65 -9.94 -11.21
CA VAL A 46 7.27 -11.05 -10.49
C VAL A 46 8.37 -10.54 -9.56
N PHE A 47 9.21 -9.64 -10.05
CA PHE A 47 10.27 -9.05 -9.24
C PHE A 47 9.76 -8.21 -8.06
N GLU A 48 8.79 -7.33 -8.30
CA GLU A 48 8.10 -6.56 -7.26
C GLU A 48 7.44 -7.48 -6.23
N ARG A 49 6.87 -8.61 -6.65
CA ARG A 49 6.31 -9.61 -5.74
C ARG A 49 7.37 -10.20 -4.82
N VAL A 50 8.53 -10.59 -5.35
CA VAL A 50 9.64 -11.11 -4.54
C VAL A 50 10.14 -10.05 -3.54
N LEU A 51 10.34 -8.81 -4.00
CA LEU A 51 10.73 -7.70 -3.12
C LEU A 51 9.69 -7.45 -2.02
N LYS A 52 8.41 -7.43 -2.38
CA LYS A 52 7.31 -7.23 -1.45
C LYS A 52 7.32 -8.28 -0.34
N VAL A 53 7.51 -9.56 -0.67
CA VAL A 53 7.54 -10.64 0.31
C VAL A 53 8.65 -10.39 1.35
N ASN A 54 9.87 -10.14 0.89
CA ASN A 54 11.02 -9.90 1.77
C ASN A 54 10.83 -8.64 2.64
N ILE A 55 10.34 -7.55 2.04
CA ILE A 55 10.06 -6.30 2.76
C ILE A 55 8.98 -6.54 3.81
N MET A 56 7.91 -7.26 3.47
CA MET A 56 6.82 -7.52 4.40
C MET A 56 7.25 -8.40 5.56
N GLU A 57 8.03 -9.45 5.30
CA GLU A 57 8.56 -10.30 6.35
C GLU A 57 9.39 -9.50 7.34
N HIS A 58 10.29 -8.63 6.86
CA HIS A 58 11.07 -7.73 7.71
C HIS A 58 10.16 -6.81 8.54
N LEU A 59 9.17 -6.18 7.91
CA LEU A 59 8.26 -5.25 8.58
C LEU A 59 7.42 -5.92 9.67
N VAL A 60 6.98 -7.17 9.46
CA VAL A 60 6.20 -7.94 10.45
C VAL A 60 7.10 -8.43 11.59
N THR A 61 8.22 -9.08 11.27
CA THR A 61 9.14 -9.66 12.26
C THR A 61 9.72 -8.59 13.18
N GLN A 62 9.99 -7.39 12.65
CA GLN A 62 10.50 -6.27 13.43
C GLN A 62 9.39 -5.42 14.08
N LYS A 63 8.11 -5.82 13.96
CA LYS A 63 6.94 -5.10 14.51
C LYS A 63 6.89 -3.63 14.09
N LEU A 64 7.22 -3.36 12.83
CA LEU A 64 7.32 -2.01 12.27
C LEU A 64 6.00 -1.48 11.68
N ILE A 65 4.97 -2.33 11.63
CA ILE A 65 3.63 -1.98 11.17
C ILE A 65 2.74 -1.69 12.36
N ASN A 66 1.90 -0.67 12.25
CA ASN A 66 0.91 -0.35 13.28
C ASN A 66 0.00 -1.58 13.52
N PRO A 67 -0.19 -2.02 14.77
CA PRO A 67 -1.09 -3.12 15.11
C PRO A 67 -2.52 -2.96 14.58
N GLY A 68 -3.02 -1.73 14.41
CA GLY A 68 -4.33 -1.44 13.82
C GLY A 68 -4.36 -1.35 12.28
N GLN A 69 -3.25 -1.63 11.58
CA GLN A 69 -3.24 -1.63 10.11
C GLN A 69 -3.68 -3.00 9.57
N HIS A 70 -4.82 -3.04 8.88
CA HIS A 70 -5.31 -4.27 8.23
C HIS A 70 -5.04 -4.30 6.73
N GLY A 71 -5.00 -3.14 6.08
CA GLY A 71 -4.73 -3.03 4.66
C GLY A 71 -3.34 -3.53 4.29
N PHE A 72 -3.28 -4.41 3.29
CA PHE A 72 -2.05 -4.96 2.71
C PHE A 72 -1.15 -5.77 3.67
N VAL A 73 -1.67 -6.17 4.84
CA VAL A 73 -0.95 -7.00 5.82
C VAL A 73 -1.40 -8.47 5.67
N PRO A 74 -0.47 -9.44 5.57
CA PRO A 74 -0.82 -10.86 5.50
C PRO A 74 -1.67 -11.31 6.71
N GLY A 75 -2.69 -12.14 6.47
CA GLY A 75 -3.58 -12.64 7.52
C GLY A 75 -4.61 -11.63 8.04
N ARG A 76 -4.69 -10.42 7.46
CA ARG A 76 -5.69 -9.41 7.81
C ARG A 76 -6.56 -9.07 6.60
N SER A 77 -7.79 -8.66 6.88
CA SER A 77 -8.79 -8.31 5.86
C SER A 77 -9.62 -7.13 6.32
N THR A 78 -10.50 -6.65 5.43
CA THR A 78 -11.51 -5.64 5.78
C THR A 78 -12.47 -6.14 6.86
N GLN A 79 -12.74 -7.44 6.89
CA GLN A 79 -13.59 -8.06 7.90
C GLN A 79 -12.92 -8.06 9.28
N THR A 80 -11.62 -8.37 9.35
CA THR A 80 -10.91 -8.33 10.64
C THR A 80 -10.81 -6.90 11.19
N GLN A 81 -10.67 -5.90 10.31
CA GLN A 81 -10.70 -4.50 10.72
C GLN A 81 -12.07 -4.10 11.27
N LEU A 82 -13.13 -4.47 10.56
CA LEU A 82 -14.50 -4.16 10.94
C LEU A 82 -14.87 -4.82 12.27
N LEU A 83 -14.51 -6.09 12.45
CA LEU A 83 -14.76 -6.83 13.68
C LEU A 83 -14.05 -6.17 14.86
N GLN A 84 -12.78 -5.83 14.72
CA GLN A 84 -12.02 -5.13 15.76
C GLN A 84 -12.67 -3.79 16.12
N HIS A 85 -13.07 -2.99 15.12
CA HIS A 85 -13.77 -1.73 15.36
C HIS A 85 -15.09 -1.92 16.12
N TYR A 86 -15.88 -2.94 15.76
CA TYR A 86 -17.12 -3.24 16.49
C TYR A 86 -16.83 -3.64 17.94
N CYS A 87 -15.84 -4.49 18.20
CA CYS A 87 -15.46 -4.87 19.56
C CYS A 87 -15.12 -3.63 20.39
N ASP A 88 -14.26 -2.74 19.87
CA ASP A 88 -13.88 -1.49 20.54
C ASP A 88 -15.11 -0.61 20.86
N VAL A 89 -16.07 -0.53 19.93
CA VAL A 89 -17.32 0.23 20.12
C VAL A 89 -18.23 -0.41 21.16
N TYR A 90 -18.41 -1.73 21.12
CA TYR A 90 -19.26 -2.45 22.07
C TYR A 90 -18.71 -2.38 23.50
N GLU A 91 -17.41 -2.50 23.67
CA GLU A 91 -16.76 -2.41 24.99
C GLU A 91 -16.98 -1.03 25.62
N ALA A 92 -16.70 0.04 24.89
CA ALA A 92 -16.90 1.39 25.43
C ALA A 92 -18.38 1.75 25.62
N LEU A 93 -19.31 1.20 24.81
CA LEU A 93 -20.74 1.30 25.08
C LEU A 93 -21.15 0.58 26.38
N ALA A 94 -20.60 -0.60 26.65
CA ALA A 94 -20.86 -1.34 27.88
C ALA A 94 -20.36 -0.60 29.13
N GLU A 95 -19.27 0.16 29.00
CA GLU A 95 -18.73 1.02 30.05
C GLU A 95 -19.45 2.38 30.17
N GLY A 96 -20.44 2.66 29.31
CA GLY A 96 -21.16 3.93 29.29
C GLY A 96 -20.35 5.11 28.76
N ILE A 97 -19.24 4.84 28.06
CA ILE A 97 -18.37 5.83 27.44
C ILE A 97 -18.99 6.26 26.10
N ARG A 98 -18.98 7.57 25.82
CA ARG A 98 -19.39 8.10 24.52
C ARG A 98 -18.26 7.92 23.50
N ILE A 99 -18.61 7.47 22.31
CA ILE A 99 -17.65 7.17 21.24
C ILE A 99 -18.05 7.95 19.98
N ASP A 100 -17.07 8.63 19.40
CA ASP A 100 -17.21 9.30 18.10
C ASP A 100 -16.21 8.68 17.11
N THR A 101 -16.68 8.31 15.92
CA THR A 101 -15.84 7.71 14.87
C THR A 101 -15.62 8.69 13.73
N VAL A 102 -14.34 8.94 13.40
CA VAL A 102 -13.96 9.81 12.28
C VAL A 102 -13.39 8.97 11.14
N TYR A 103 -14.02 9.05 9.96
CA TYR A 103 -13.55 8.41 8.74
C TYR A 103 -12.74 9.38 7.88
N LEU A 104 -11.54 8.96 7.49
CA LEU A 104 -10.61 9.75 6.66
C LEU A 104 -10.32 9.00 5.36
N ASP A 105 -10.36 9.71 4.23
CA ASP A 105 -9.95 9.17 2.93
C ASP A 105 -8.97 10.11 2.22
N PHE A 106 -7.96 9.53 1.57
CA PHE A 106 -6.95 10.27 0.83
C PHE A 106 -7.29 10.29 -0.67
N ALA A 107 -7.68 11.46 -1.16
CA ALA A 107 -7.88 11.66 -2.59
C ALA A 107 -6.55 11.46 -3.36
N LYS A 108 -6.55 10.53 -4.31
CA LYS A 108 -5.39 10.18 -5.17
C LYS A 108 -4.15 9.79 -4.36
N ALA A 109 -4.31 8.91 -3.37
CA ALA A 109 -3.26 8.53 -2.43
C ALA A 109 -1.94 8.10 -3.10
N PHE A 110 -1.99 7.28 -4.17
CA PHE A 110 -0.79 6.81 -4.87
C PHE A 110 -0.09 7.91 -5.69
N ASP A 111 -0.86 8.84 -6.27
CA ASP A 111 -0.31 9.94 -7.09
C ASP A 111 0.35 11.03 -6.23
N LYS A 112 -0.05 11.13 -4.95
CA LYS A 112 0.43 12.16 -4.02
C LYS A 112 1.62 11.71 -3.15
N VAL A 113 2.13 10.49 -3.33
CA VAL A 113 3.26 10.01 -2.52
C VAL A 113 4.54 10.76 -2.88
N ASN A 114 5.10 11.51 -1.94
CA ASN A 114 6.39 12.15 -2.12
C ASN A 114 7.53 11.12 -2.00
N HIS A 115 8.28 10.91 -3.09
CA HIS A 115 9.36 9.93 -3.15
C HIS A 115 10.49 10.21 -2.14
N SER A 116 10.85 11.48 -1.89
CA SER A 116 11.90 11.83 -0.93
C SER A 116 11.50 11.46 0.50
N ILE A 117 10.24 11.69 0.88
CA ILE A 117 9.71 11.29 2.20
C ILE A 117 9.63 9.77 2.30
N LEU A 118 9.17 9.11 1.24
CA LEU A 118 9.09 7.64 1.18
C LEU A 118 10.47 7.00 1.39
N LEU A 119 11.51 7.47 0.69
CA LEU A 119 12.87 6.97 0.83
C LEU A 119 13.43 7.17 2.24
N LYS A 120 13.20 8.34 2.86
CA LYS A 120 13.56 8.59 4.27
C LYS A 120 12.86 7.61 5.21
N LYS A 121 11.57 7.32 4.96
CA LYS A 121 10.81 6.35 5.74
C LYS A 121 11.37 4.94 5.57
N ILE A 122 11.67 4.50 4.35
CA ILE A 122 12.28 3.19 4.08
C ILE A 122 13.62 3.04 4.81
N ALA A 123 14.48 4.06 4.76
CA ALA A 123 15.75 4.08 5.48
C ALA A 123 15.56 3.97 7.00
N LYS A 124 14.56 4.69 7.57
CA LYS A 124 14.21 4.59 9.01
C LYS A 124 13.79 3.18 9.42
N HIS A 125 13.12 2.44 8.53
CA HIS A 125 12.73 1.04 8.76
C HIS A 125 13.88 0.05 8.59
N LYS A 126 15.12 0.52 8.39
CA LYS A 126 16.32 -0.29 8.16
C LYS A 126 16.25 -1.18 6.92
N ILE A 127 15.37 -0.86 5.96
CA ILE A 127 15.34 -1.52 4.66
C ILE A 127 16.48 -0.90 3.84
N LYS A 128 17.45 -1.72 3.48
CA LYS A 128 18.65 -1.32 2.73
C LYS A 128 18.60 -1.92 1.33
N GLY A 129 19.22 -1.22 0.38
CA GLY A 129 19.38 -1.66 -1.00
C GLY A 129 20.18 -0.62 -1.78
N LYS A 130 20.71 -1.01 -2.94
CA LYS A 130 21.27 -0.05 -3.88
C LYS A 130 20.11 0.57 -4.66
N VAL A 131 20.01 1.89 -4.57
CA VAL A 131 19.02 2.73 -5.29
C VAL A 131 19.73 3.43 -6.42
#